data_AF-A0A7Y5RAL3-F1
#
_entry.id   AF-A0A7Y5RAL3-F1
#
_cell.length_a   1.000
_cell.length_b   1.000
_cell.length_c   1.000
_cell.angle_alpha   90.00
_cell.angle_beta   90.00
_cell.angle_gamma   90.00
#
_symmetry.space_group_name_H-M   'P 1'
#
loop_
_entity.id
_entity.type
_entity.pdbx_description
1 polymer ?
#
loop_
_entity_poly.entity_id
_entity_poly.type
_entity_poly.pdbx_seq_one_letter_code
_entity_poly.pdbx_strand_id
1 'polypeptide(L)'
;MQIFPQPPFPDEWFREVSMGITCSAICPIDESAVREATELDNAVADESLNPGGLPGYLLKRFLYKDLLYYPQLLQGNTNLQNFQNSFGNMNGGKLVSAEKNMSDGFGLTTPQQNQWDAALNDLNAAFEQWNELDSLLQNGADPAAQETERGTLTQQFSTAQTALQSIYQDNLTARINSVAAIQQTLDGVNPAAVWESNEKTLDSIFLHTAYINGVPNPTQTGQILQIAEQCSADGGPAVFRAKAWYFSLTGTRVEVNCGGEIERGSNDKALPETTGTLAVSPNPATNMLLVRIRPSKYIFPIPVSNCMAITPQSH
;
A
#
# COMPACT_ATOMS: atom_id res chain seq x y z
N MET A 1 -54.05 8.27 -7.05
CA MET A 1 -53.80 7.49 -8.29
C MET A 1 -52.82 8.30 -9.12
N GLN A 2 -51.62 7.88 -9.49
CA GLN A 2 -50.97 6.57 -9.48
C GLN A 2 -49.88 6.48 -8.41
N ILE A 3 -49.78 5.31 -7.79
CA ILE A 3 -48.69 4.88 -6.92
C ILE A 3 -47.71 4.15 -7.85
N PHE A 4 -46.47 4.63 -7.94
CA PHE A 4 -45.41 3.84 -8.56
C PHE A 4 -44.98 2.76 -7.56
N PRO A 5 -44.85 1.49 -7.98
CA PRO A 5 -44.32 0.45 -7.10
C PRO A 5 -42.86 0.77 -6.78
N GLN A 6 -42.55 0.86 -5.49
CA GLN A 6 -41.17 0.80 -5.00
C GLN A 6 -40.59 -0.55 -5.47
N PRO A 7 -39.39 -0.58 -6.07
CA PRO A 7 -38.74 -1.85 -6.35
C PRO A 7 -38.54 -2.60 -5.02
N PRO A 8 -38.69 -3.94 -5.00
CA PRO A 8 -38.39 -4.71 -3.81
C PRO A 8 -36.94 -4.46 -3.41
N PHE A 9 -36.73 -4.13 -2.13
CA PHE A 9 -35.40 -4.10 -1.55
C PHE A 9 -34.74 -5.48 -1.79
N PRO A 10 -33.52 -5.54 -2.33
CA PRO A 10 -32.84 -6.82 -2.50
C PRO A 10 -32.42 -7.35 -1.12
N ASP A 11 -32.90 -8.55 -0.78
CA ASP A 11 -32.65 -9.32 0.45
C ASP A 11 -31.20 -9.81 0.63
N GLU A 12 -30.20 -9.15 0.05
CA GLU A 12 -28.78 -9.56 0.16
C GLU A 12 -27.91 -8.35 0.54
N TRP A 13 -28.00 -7.91 1.79
CA TRP A 13 -27.18 -6.81 2.33
C TRP A 13 -25.77 -7.24 2.80
N PHE A 14 -25.43 -8.53 2.75
CA PHE A 14 -24.08 -8.99 3.04
C PHE A 14 -23.68 -10.10 2.06
N ARG A 15 -23.01 -9.72 0.97
CA ARG A 15 -21.99 -10.59 0.41
C ARG A 15 -20.69 -10.23 1.12
N GLU A 16 -20.19 -11.15 1.94
CA GLU A 16 -18.75 -11.20 2.20
C GLU A 16 -18.06 -11.37 0.84
N VAL A 17 -17.60 -10.26 0.28
CA VAL A 17 -16.45 -10.33 -0.60
C VAL A 17 -15.27 -10.49 0.35
N SER A 18 -14.98 -11.74 0.70
CA SER A 18 -13.68 -12.12 1.24
C SER A 18 -12.62 -11.87 0.15
N MET A 19 -12.34 -10.61 -0.14
CA MET A 19 -10.97 -10.20 -0.38
C MET A 19 -10.38 -9.99 1.00
N GLY A 20 -10.14 -11.10 1.71
CA GLY A 20 -9.23 -11.12 2.84
C GLY A 20 -7.84 -10.81 2.33
N ILE A 21 -7.58 -9.56 1.98
CA ILE A 21 -6.27 -8.98 2.20
C ILE A 21 -6.27 -8.64 3.68
N THR A 22 -6.04 -9.67 4.49
CA THR A 22 -5.52 -9.43 5.82
C THR A 22 -4.17 -8.74 5.61
N CYS A 23 -4.07 -7.46 5.97
CA CYS A 23 -2.78 -6.80 6.20
C CYS A 23 -2.06 -7.40 7.43
N SER A 24 -2.14 -8.73 7.62
CA SER A 24 -1.30 -9.54 8.50
C SER A 24 -0.19 -10.24 7.72
N ALA A 25 -0.20 -10.17 6.39
CA ALA A 25 1.02 -10.29 5.64
C ALA A 25 1.76 -8.97 5.87
N ILE A 26 2.77 -9.03 6.74
CA ILE A 26 3.97 -8.20 6.68
C ILE A 26 4.03 -7.51 5.31
N CYS A 27 3.68 -6.23 5.25
CA CYS A 27 4.05 -5.43 4.09
C CYS A 27 5.55 -5.67 3.91
N PRO A 28 6.09 -5.90 2.70
CA PRO A 28 7.52 -6.17 2.51
C PRO A 28 8.45 -5.04 2.99
N ILE A 29 7.86 -3.97 3.54
CA ILE A 29 8.47 -2.90 4.31
C ILE A 29 8.17 -3.15 5.79
N ASP A 30 8.54 -4.32 6.32
CA ASP A 30 8.56 -4.48 7.77
C ASP A 30 9.77 -3.68 8.28
N GLU A 31 9.49 -2.47 8.76
CA GLU A 31 10.46 -1.66 9.51
C GLU A 31 10.94 -2.36 10.80
N SER A 32 10.36 -3.53 11.15
CA SER A 32 10.75 -4.32 12.32
C SER A 32 11.92 -5.28 12.09
N ALA A 33 12.39 -5.48 10.85
CA ALA A 33 13.61 -6.24 10.62
C ALA A 33 14.85 -5.41 11.02
N VAL A 34 15.50 -5.79 12.12
CA VAL A 34 16.82 -5.25 12.46
C VAL A 34 17.79 -5.63 11.34
N ARG A 35 18.11 -4.67 10.46
CA ARG A 35 19.14 -4.80 9.43
C ARG A 35 20.49 -4.44 10.04
N GLU A 36 21.48 -5.30 9.85
CA GLU A 36 22.88 -5.02 10.16
C GLU A 36 23.63 -4.54 8.90
N ALA A 37 24.73 -3.82 9.10
CA ALA A 37 25.57 -3.36 8.00
C ALA A 37 26.33 -4.54 7.38
N THR A 38 26.24 -4.70 6.07
CA THR A 38 26.90 -5.78 5.33
C THR A 38 28.23 -5.31 4.71
N GLU A 39 29.07 -6.27 4.28
CA GLU A 39 30.27 -5.94 3.48
C GLU A 39 29.90 -5.22 2.18
N LEU A 40 28.77 -5.59 1.57
CA LEU A 40 28.26 -4.93 0.37
C LEU A 40 27.94 -3.45 0.63
N ASP A 41 27.32 -3.13 1.76
CA ASP A 41 26.99 -1.74 2.12
C ASP A 41 28.26 -0.88 2.24
N ASN A 42 29.27 -1.41 2.91
CA ASN A 42 30.55 -0.73 3.04
C ASN A 42 31.25 -0.59 1.68
N ALA A 43 31.18 -1.62 0.83
CA ALA A 43 31.80 -1.62 -0.49
C ALA A 43 31.08 -0.68 -1.50
N VAL A 44 29.78 -0.42 -1.30
CA VAL A 44 29.05 0.64 -2.02
C VAL A 44 29.45 2.02 -1.50
N ALA A 45 29.57 2.17 -0.17
CA ALA A 45 29.88 3.43 0.49
C ALA A 45 31.30 3.94 0.21
N ASP A 46 32.28 3.05 0.11
CA ASP A 46 33.69 3.37 -0.18
C ASP A 46 34.05 3.31 -1.67
N GLU A 47 33.06 3.05 -2.53
CA GLU A 47 33.19 2.92 -3.98
C GLU A 47 34.14 1.78 -4.44
N SER A 48 34.40 0.79 -3.60
CA SER A 48 35.25 -0.36 -3.93
C SER A 48 34.57 -1.42 -4.82
N LEU A 49 33.25 -1.36 -4.98
CA LEU A 49 32.52 -2.26 -5.89
C LEU A 49 32.73 -1.89 -7.36
N ASN A 50 33.08 -2.90 -8.17
CA ASN A 50 32.93 -2.86 -9.61
C ASN A 50 31.55 -3.45 -9.98
N PRO A 51 30.56 -2.63 -10.39
CA PRO A 51 29.18 -3.09 -10.56
C PRO A 51 28.94 -3.98 -11.78
N GLY A 52 29.98 -4.42 -12.50
CA GLY A 52 29.87 -5.45 -13.54
C GLY A 52 28.91 -5.11 -14.68
N GLY A 53 28.77 -3.81 -14.98
CA GLY A 53 27.85 -3.30 -16.01
C GLY A 53 26.51 -2.78 -15.48
N LEU A 54 26.19 -2.95 -14.20
CA LEU A 54 25.06 -2.26 -13.58
C LEU A 54 25.38 -0.76 -13.40
N PRO A 55 24.41 0.14 -13.60
CA PRO A 55 24.61 1.55 -13.30
C PRO A 55 24.91 1.75 -11.80
N GLY A 56 26.14 2.18 -11.48
CA GLY A 56 26.60 2.32 -10.10
C GLY A 56 25.75 3.25 -9.23
N TYR A 57 24.97 4.15 -9.84
CA TYR A 57 24.04 5.02 -9.12
C TYR A 57 22.91 4.24 -8.43
N LEU A 58 22.48 3.09 -8.97
CA LEU A 58 21.38 2.30 -8.39
C LEU A 58 21.76 1.75 -7.03
N LEU A 59 22.96 1.18 -6.89
CA LEU A 59 23.45 0.63 -5.62
C LEU A 59 23.58 1.73 -4.57
N LYS A 60 24.13 2.89 -4.93
CA LYS A 60 24.22 4.05 -4.03
C LYS A 60 22.84 4.54 -3.61
N ARG A 61 21.88 4.61 -4.54
CA ARG A 61 20.50 4.98 -4.27
C ARG A 61 19.83 4.02 -3.28
N PHE A 62 20.00 2.71 -3.47
CA PHE A 62 19.46 1.69 -2.55
C PHE A 62 20.10 1.78 -1.17
N LEU A 63 21.43 1.87 -1.09
CA LEU A 63 22.10 2.04 0.20
C LEU A 63 21.61 3.29 0.92
N TYR A 64 21.54 4.43 0.22
CA TYR A 64 21.07 5.67 0.84
C TYR A 64 19.62 5.56 1.31
N LYS A 65 18.75 4.90 0.54
CA LYS A 65 17.38 4.57 0.97
C LYS A 65 17.42 3.75 2.26
N ASP A 66 18.18 2.66 2.30
CA ASP A 66 18.30 1.80 3.48
C ASP A 66 18.79 2.58 4.71
N LEU A 67 19.74 3.51 4.55
CA LEU A 67 20.23 4.35 5.66
C LEU A 67 19.17 5.33 6.18
N LEU A 68 18.18 5.71 5.37
CA LEU A 68 17.04 6.53 5.83
C LEU A 68 15.96 5.71 6.54
N TYR A 69 15.77 4.44 6.18
CA TYR A 69 14.82 3.55 6.85
C TYR A 69 15.42 2.89 8.11
N TYR A 70 16.72 2.64 8.11
CA TYR A 70 17.44 1.92 9.17
C TYR A 70 18.60 2.77 9.72
N PRO A 71 18.33 3.86 10.45
CA PRO A 71 19.37 4.77 10.94
C PRO A 71 20.36 4.11 11.93
N GLN A 72 20.01 2.95 12.51
CA GLN A 72 20.92 2.15 13.34
C GLN A 72 22.15 1.66 12.58
N LEU A 73 22.08 1.54 11.25
CA LEU A 73 23.23 1.16 10.40
C LEU A 73 24.38 2.17 10.49
N LEU A 74 24.08 3.40 10.85
CA LEU A 74 25.06 4.48 10.99
C LEU A 74 25.80 4.39 12.33
N GLN A 75 25.27 3.69 13.33
CA GLN A 75 25.86 3.66 14.67
C GLN A 75 27.21 2.94 14.64
N GLY A 76 28.27 3.66 14.96
CA GLY A 76 29.64 3.13 14.94
C GLY A 76 30.24 2.91 13.54
N ASN A 77 29.51 3.19 12.46
CA ASN A 77 30.00 3.04 11.08
C ASN A 77 30.26 4.41 10.42
N THR A 78 31.49 4.92 10.56
CA THR A 78 31.91 6.21 9.98
C THR A 78 31.85 6.22 8.46
N ASN A 79 32.07 5.09 7.78
CA ASN A 79 32.00 5.01 6.32
C ASN A 79 30.57 5.26 5.83
N LEU A 80 29.57 4.61 6.45
CA LEU A 80 28.17 4.81 6.10
C LEU A 80 27.68 6.23 6.46
N GLN A 81 28.14 6.81 7.57
CA GLN A 81 27.86 8.20 7.91
C GLN A 81 28.41 9.18 6.85
N ASN A 82 29.66 8.99 6.43
CA ASN A 82 30.29 9.83 5.40
C ASN A 82 29.59 9.68 4.04
N PHE A 83 29.20 8.46 3.69
CA PHE A 83 28.42 8.20 2.49
C PHE A 83 27.05 8.89 2.55
N GLN A 84 26.30 8.74 3.64
CA GLN A 84 24.99 9.39 3.80
C GLN A 84 25.11 10.91 3.65
N ASN A 85 26.08 11.52 4.31
CA ASN A 85 26.31 12.96 4.26
C ASN A 85 26.69 13.44 2.85
N SER A 86 27.54 12.68 2.13
CA SER A 86 27.98 13.08 0.79
C SER A 86 26.89 12.85 -0.25
N PHE A 87 26.33 11.64 -0.33
CA PHE A 87 25.31 11.27 -1.30
C PHE A 87 24.00 12.03 -1.08
N GLY A 88 23.63 12.31 0.18
CA GLY A 88 22.44 13.09 0.54
C GLY A 88 22.43 14.51 -0.06
N ASN A 89 23.60 15.09 -0.32
CA ASN A 89 23.73 16.40 -0.96
C ASN A 89 23.71 16.34 -2.50
N MET A 90 23.83 15.15 -3.09
CA MET A 90 23.75 14.93 -4.54
C MET A 90 22.29 14.84 -5.01
N ASN A 91 22.06 14.92 -6.32
CA ASN A 91 20.74 14.77 -6.94
C ASN A 91 20.04 13.48 -6.50
N GLY A 92 20.72 12.33 -6.59
CA GLY A 92 20.17 11.04 -6.18
C GLY A 92 19.74 10.99 -4.71
N GLY A 93 20.54 11.55 -3.80
CA GLY A 93 20.19 11.63 -2.39
C GLY A 93 18.99 12.55 -2.11
N LYS A 94 18.90 13.70 -2.78
CA LYS A 94 17.74 14.61 -2.68
C LYS A 94 16.45 13.96 -3.20
N LEU A 95 16.51 13.23 -4.31
CA LEU A 95 15.36 12.49 -4.85
C LEU A 95 14.86 11.45 -3.84
N VAL A 96 15.75 10.60 -3.33
CA VAL A 96 15.39 9.60 -2.31
C VAL A 96 14.90 10.25 -1.01
N SER A 97 15.45 11.39 -0.62
CA SER A 97 14.99 12.12 0.57
C SER A 97 13.58 12.69 0.37
N ALA A 98 13.27 13.21 -0.81
CA ALA A 98 11.91 13.64 -1.15
C ALA A 98 10.93 12.44 -1.12
N GLU A 99 11.32 11.29 -1.68
CA GLU A 99 10.52 10.05 -1.60
C GLU A 99 10.26 9.62 -0.15
N LYS A 100 11.30 9.64 0.70
CA LYS A 100 11.17 9.31 2.13
C LYS A 100 10.24 10.29 2.85
N ASN A 101 10.40 11.59 2.61
CA ASN A 101 9.53 12.61 3.21
C ASN A 101 8.07 12.44 2.77
N MET A 102 7.82 12.08 1.51
CA MET A 102 6.47 11.75 1.05
C MET A 102 5.95 10.46 1.70
N SER A 103 6.77 9.43 1.85
CA SER A 103 6.39 8.20 2.56
C SER A 103 6.02 8.49 4.01
N ASP A 104 6.84 9.26 4.72
CA ASP A 104 6.65 9.59 6.13
C ASP A 104 5.41 10.46 6.36
N GLY A 105 5.06 11.30 5.38
CA GLY A 105 3.84 12.10 5.43
C GLY A 105 2.54 11.30 5.49
N PHE A 106 2.54 10.04 5.01
CA PHE A 106 1.39 9.14 5.16
C PHE A 106 1.32 8.48 6.53
N GLY A 107 2.40 8.49 7.30
CA GLY A 107 2.43 7.97 8.66
C GLY A 107 1.55 8.79 9.60
N LEU A 108 0.84 8.11 10.50
CA LEU A 108 0.19 8.79 11.63
C LEU A 108 1.24 9.15 12.67
N THR A 109 1.16 10.36 13.21
CA THR A 109 1.94 10.72 14.40
C THR A 109 1.50 9.86 15.58
N THR A 110 2.36 9.64 16.59
CA THR A 110 1.98 8.86 17.79
C THR A 110 0.67 9.33 18.43
N PRO A 111 0.39 10.65 18.59
CA PRO A 111 -0.91 11.10 19.07
C PRO A 111 -2.09 10.68 18.17
N GLN A 112 -1.95 10.80 16.85
CA GLN A 112 -2.98 10.39 15.89
C GLN A 112 -3.19 8.88 15.91
N GLN A 113 -2.12 8.09 16.01
CA GLN A 113 -2.21 6.63 16.12
C GLN A 113 -2.95 6.23 17.39
N ASN A 114 -2.64 6.84 18.53
CA ASN A 114 -3.35 6.57 19.79
C ASN A 114 -4.85 6.91 19.70
N GLN A 115 -5.19 8.01 19.01
CA GLN A 115 -6.59 8.39 18.77
C GLN A 115 -7.29 7.43 17.82
N TRP A 116 -6.58 6.96 16.79
CA TRP A 116 -7.07 5.98 15.83
C TRP A 116 -7.38 4.65 16.51
N ASP A 117 -6.44 4.15 17.32
CA ASP A 117 -6.59 2.90 18.06
C ASP A 117 -7.73 2.99 19.08
N ALA A 118 -7.89 4.13 19.76
CA ALA A 118 -9.02 4.37 20.66
C ALA A 118 -10.35 4.35 19.90
N ALA A 119 -10.46 5.06 18.78
CA ALA A 119 -11.69 5.08 17.98
C ALA A 119 -12.04 3.70 17.39
N LEU A 120 -11.04 2.90 17.00
CA LEU A 120 -11.26 1.52 16.57
C LEU A 120 -11.73 0.62 17.72
N ASN A 121 -11.17 0.77 18.92
CA ASN A 121 -11.63 0.02 20.08
C ASN A 121 -13.08 0.37 20.45
N ASP A 122 -13.45 1.65 20.37
CA ASP A 122 -14.83 2.10 20.60
C ASP A 122 -15.80 1.52 19.54
N LEU A 123 -15.39 1.46 18.27
CA LEU A 123 -16.19 0.83 17.21
C LEU A 123 -16.38 -0.68 17.45
N ASN A 124 -15.30 -1.38 17.81
CA ASN A 124 -15.38 -2.82 18.07
C ASN A 124 -16.27 -3.12 19.27
N ALA A 125 -16.14 -2.34 20.35
CA ALA A 125 -17.00 -2.48 21.53
C ALA A 125 -18.48 -2.20 21.21
N ALA A 126 -18.76 -1.15 20.43
CA ALA A 126 -20.12 -0.84 19.98
C ALA A 126 -20.69 -1.96 19.08
N PHE A 127 -19.86 -2.57 18.24
CA PHE A 127 -20.26 -3.69 17.39
C PHE A 127 -20.54 -4.96 18.19
N GLU A 128 -19.74 -5.27 19.20
CA GLU A 128 -19.99 -6.39 20.11
C GLU A 128 -21.32 -6.21 20.86
N GLN A 129 -21.57 -5.02 21.42
CA GLN A 129 -22.83 -4.70 22.10
C GLN A 129 -24.03 -4.73 21.14
N TRP A 130 -23.84 -4.32 19.89
CA TRP A 130 -24.89 -4.44 18.88
C TRP A 130 -25.27 -5.90 18.61
N ASN A 131 -24.29 -6.80 18.51
CA ASN A 131 -24.54 -8.23 18.31
C ASN A 131 -25.24 -8.87 19.52
N GLU A 132 -24.90 -8.43 20.74
CA GLU A 132 -25.59 -8.86 21.96
C GLU A 132 -27.05 -8.40 21.95
N LEU A 133 -27.30 -7.15 21.57
CA LEU A 133 -28.63 -6.58 21.46
C LEU A 133 -29.49 -7.32 20.43
N ASP A 134 -28.92 -7.61 19.26
CA ASP A 134 -29.58 -8.41 18.22
C ASP A 134 -29.92 -9.82 18.72
N SER A 135 -29.00 -10.44 19.48
CA SER A 135 -29.24 -11.74 20.11
C SER A 135 -30.37 -11.71 21.14
N LEU A 136 -30.47 -10.66 21.96
CA LEU A 136 -31.57 -10.48 22.91
C LEU A 136 -32.91 -10.35 22.22
N LEU A 137 -32.98 -9.58 21.13
CA LEU A 137 -34.18 -9.40 20.33
C LEU A 137 -34.63 -10.72 19.68
N GLN A 138 -33.70 -11.51 19.15
CA GLN A 138 -34.00 -12.85 18.61
C GLN A 138 -34.55 -13.80 19.68
N ASN A 139 -34.08 -13.66 20.93
CA ASN A 139 -34.57 -14.45 22.07
C ASN A 139 -35.85 -13.90 22.71
N GLY A 140 -36.53 -12.96 22.06
CA GLY A 140 -37.86 -12.47 22.46
C GLY A 140 -37.86 -11.31 23.46
N ALA A 141 -36.73 -10.60 23.63
CA ALA A 141 -36.72 -9.35 24.38
C ALA A 141 -37.63 -8.31 23.70
N ASP A 142 -38.33 -7.49 24.50
CA ASP A 142 -39.20 -6.43 23.99
C ASP A 142 -38.39 -5.37 23.21
N PRO A 143 -38.61 -5.20 21.90
CA PRO A 143 -37.90 -4.21 21.11
C PRO A 143 -38.05 -2.80 21.66
N ALA A 144 -39.21 -2.42 22.21
CA ALA A 144 -39.43 -1.07 22.72
C ALA A 144 -38.54 -0.77 23.94
N ALA A 145 -38.27 -1.78 24.78
CA ALA A 145 -37.38 -1.66 25.93
C ALA A 145 -35.90 -1.47 25.53
N GLN A 146 -35.52 -1.91 24.33
CA GLN A 146 -34.15 -1.85 23.80
C GLN A 146 -33.84 -0.57 23.00
N GLU A 147 -34.82 0.31 22.80
CA GLU A 147 -34.66 1.48 21.92
C GLU A 147 -33.61 2.47 22.43
N THR A 148 -33.53 2.66 23.76
CA THR A 148 -32.50 3.52 24.37
C THR A 148 -31.10 3.01 24.08
N GLU A 149 -30.89 1.70 24.18
CA GLU A 149 -29.59 1.07 23.95
C GLU A 149 -29.18 1.15 22.47
N ARG A 150 -30.12 0.90 21.54
CA ARG A 150 -29.90 1.18 20.11
C ARG A 150 -29.48 2.62 19.84
N GLY A 151 -30.14 3.58 20.49
CA GLY A 151 -29.80 5.00 20.39
C GLY A 151 -28.37 5.30 20.89
N THR A 152 -27.99 4.73 22.03
CA THR A 152 -26.63 4.85 22.58
C THR A 152 -25.58 4.26 21.65
N LEU A 153 -25.79 3.04 21.13
CA LEU A 153 -24.84 2.40 20.22
C LEU A 153 -24.70 3.18 18.91
N THR A 154 -25.81 3.65 18.35
CA THR A 154 -25.80 4.51 17.15
C THR A 154 -24.98 5.78 17.39
N GLN A 155 -25.10 6.39 18.57
CA GLN A 155 -24.31 7.56 18.93
C GLN A 155 -22.82 7.22 19.07
N GLN A 156 -22.47 6.07 19.65
CA GLN A 156 -21.08 5.61 19.74
C GLN A 156 -20.45 5.39 18.36
N PHE A 157 -21.15 4.71 17.44
CA PHE A 157 -20.71 4.54 16.06
C PHE A 157 -20.46 5.89 15.37
N SER A 158 -21.40 6.82 15.51
CA SER A 158 -21.29 8.17 14.92
C SER A 158 -20.11 8.96 15.48
N THR A 159 -19.90 8.91 16.81
CA THR A 159 -18.78 9.56 17.48
C THR A 159 -17.44 8.99 17.01
N ALA A 160 -17.29 7.68 16.97
CA ALA A 160 -16.05 7.05 16.54
C ALA A 160 -15.76 7.26 15.05
N GLN A 161 -16.78 7.21 14.19
CA GLN A 161 -16.64 7.53 12.77
C GLN A 161 -16.18 8.98 12.56
N THR A 162 -16.74 9.92 13.33
CA THR A 162 -16.34 11.33 13.30
C THR A 162 -14.87 11.51 13.73
N ALA A 163 -14.44 10.77 14.76
CA ALA A 163 -13.05 10.79 15.21
C ALA A 163 -12.08 10.29 14.11
N LEU A 164 -12.38 9.14 13.48
CA LEU A 164 -11.57 8.61 12.37
C LEU A 164 -11.50 9.58 11.18
N GLN A 165 -12.63 10.19 10.83
CA GLN A 165 -12.68 11.20 9.78
C GLN A 165 -11.82 12.42 10.13
N SER A 166 -11.85 12.88 11.38
CA SER A 166 -11.00 14.00 11.85
C SER A 166 -9.52 13.66 11.72
N ILE A 167 -9.10 12.47 12.18
CA ILE A 167 -7.70 12.01 12.11
C ILE A 167 -7.22 11.99 10.66
N TYR A 168 -8.05 11.50 9.74
CA TYR A 168 -7.76 11.50 8.31
C TYR A 168 -7.60 12.92 7.75
N GLN A 169 -8.50 13.86 8.10
CA GLN A 169 -8.42 15.25 7.64
C GLN A 169 -7.20 15.98 8.22
N ASP A 170 -6.84 15.69 9.46
CA ASP A 170 -5.64 16.25 10.11
C ASP A 170 -4.37 15.74 9.44
N ASN A 171 -4.28 14.44 9.11
CA ASN A 171 -3.15 13.88 8.36
C ASN A 171 -3.07 14.48 6.94
N LEU A 172 -4.19 14.60 6.24
CA LEU A 172 -4.23 15.24 4.92
C LEU A 172 -3.77 16.71 4.99
N THR A 173 -4.21 17.46 6.00
CA THR A 173 -3.81 18.84 6.21
C THR A 173 -2.31 18.96 6.49
N ALA A 174 -1.75 18.05 7.30
CA ALA A 174 -0.31 17.97 7.54
C ALA A 174 0.47 17.70 6.24
N ARG A 175 0.00 16.77 5.41
CA ARG A 175 0.58 16.48 4.08
C ARG A 175 0.56 17.71 3.18
N ILE A 176 -0.59 18.39 3.06
CA ILE A 176 -0.71 19.63 2.28
C ILE A 176 0.30 20.67 2.75
N ASN A 177 0.44 20.87 4.07
CA ASN A 177 1.40 21.83 4.64
C ASN A 177 2.87 21.45 4.37
N SER A 178 3.18 20.16 4.20
CA SER A 178 4.52 19.68 3.89
C SER A 178 4.94 19.83 2.42
N VAL A 179 3.98 20.02 1.50
CA VAL A 179 4.24 20.05 0.05
C VAL A 179 5.33 21.05 -0.31
N ALA A 180 5.29 22.26 0.24
CA ALA A 180 6.26 23.31 -0.08
C ALA A 180 7.70 22.90 0.28
N ALA A 181 7.91 22.26 1.43
CA ALA A 181 9.23 21.83 1.88
C ALA A 181 9.78 20.66 1.03
N ILE A 182 8.92 19.71 0.66
CA ILE A 182 9.30 18.60 -0.21
C ILE A 182 9.59 19.12 -1.63
N GLN A 183 8.76 20.03 -2.15
CA GLN A 183 8.99 20.64 -3.46
C GLN A 183 10.31 21.42 -3.49
N GLN A 184 10.67 22.14 -2.43
CA GLN A 184 11.96 22.82 -2.34
C GLN A 184 13.14 21.83 -2.43
N THR A 185 13.00 20.62 -1.88
CA THR A 185 14.01 19.56 -2.00
C THR A 185 14.14 19.10 -3.46
N LEU A 186 13.01 18.89 -4.15
CA LEU A 186 12.98 18.55 -5.57
C LEU A 186 13.52 19.67 -6.46
N ASP A 187 13.22 20.93 -6.16
CA ASP A 187 13.72 22.09 -6.90
C ASP A 187 15.25 22.20 -6.82
N GLY A 188 15.83 21.78 -5.69
CA GLY A 188 17.28 21.68 -5.49
C GLY A 188 17.97 20.54 -6.25
N VAL A 189 17.24 19.69 -6.97
CA VAL A 189 17.77 18.68 -7.89
C VAL A 189 18.00 19.31 -9.25
N ASN A 190 19.23 19.23 -9.76
CA ASN A 190 19.60 19.71 -11.10
C ASN A 190 20.01 18.53 -11.98
N PRO A 191 19.06 17.84 -12.65
CA PRO A 191 19.31 16.58 -13.34
C PRO A 191 20.46 16.64 -14.34
N ALA A 192 21.42 15.72 -14.22
CA ALA A 192 22.50 15.50 -15.18
C ALA A 192 22.25 14.27 -16.08
N ALA A 193 21.31 13.41 -15.69
CA ALA A 193 20.93 12.21 -16.42
C ALA A 193 19.41 12.11 -16.63
N VAL A 194 19.00 11.36 -17.66
CA VAL A 194 17.59 11.14 -18.01
C VAL A 194 16.80 10.55 -16.83
N TRP A 195 17.37 9.56 -16.14
CA TRP A 195 16.72 8.95 -14.98
C TRP A 195 16.44 9.93 -13.84
N GLU A 196 17.35 10.88 -13.58
CA GLU A 196 17.15 11.92 -12.55
C GLU A 196 16.01 12.86 -12.93
N SER A 197 15.93 13.22 -14.22
CA SER A 197 14.84 14.05 -14.75
C SER A 197 13.51 13.33 -14.61
N ASN A 198 13.44 12.05 -14.98
CA ASN A 198 12.22 11.26 -14.88
C ASN A 198 11.76 11.08 -13.43
N GLU A 199 12.68 10.76 -12.51
CA GLU A 199 12.36 10.65 -11.08
C GLU A 199 11.83 11.98 -10.53
N LYS A 200 12.54 13.09 -10.80
CA LYS A 200 12.10 14.44 -10.38
C LYS A 200 10.71 14.77 -10.90
N THR A 201 10.43 14.50 -12.18
CA THR A 201 9.11 14.75 -12.78
C THR A 201 8.04 13.89 -12.13
N LEU A 202 8.28 12.59 -11.98
CA LEU A 202 7.28 11.68 -11.43
C LEU A 202 6.98 11.98 -9.96
N ASP A 203 8.02 12.22 -9.17
CA ASP A 203 7.89 12.58 -7.75
C ASP A 203 7.18 13.93 -7.58
N SER A 204 7.44 14.91 -8.45
CA SER A 204 6.72 16.20 -8.43
C SER A 204 5.25 16.05 -8.79
N ILE A 205 4.90 15.20 -9.77
CA ILE A 205 3.50 14.90 -10.09
C ILE A 205 2.84 14.19 -8.90
N PHE A 206 3.50 13.21 -8.29
CA PHE A 206 2.98 12.49 -7.12
C PHE A 206 2.71 13.43 -5.95
N LEU A 207 3.66 14.31 -5.65
CA LEU A 207 3.59 15.31 -4.59
C LEU A 207 2.36 16.24 -4.72
N HIS A 208 2.01 16.63 -5.95
CA HIS A 208 0.89 17.54 -6.21
C HIS A 208 -0.43 16.83 -6.54
N THR A 209 -0.46 15.50 -6.49
CA THR A 209 -1.65 14.70 -6.83
C THR A 209 -1.94 13.69 -5.73
N ALA A 210 -1.48 12.45 -5.88
CA ALA A 210 -1.75 11.36 -4.95
C ALA A 210 -1.35 11.71 -3.51
N TYR A 211 -0.22 12.41 -3.32
CA TYR A 211 0.26 12.86 -2.01
C TYR A 211 -0.66 13.89 -1.33
N ILE A 212 -1.65 14.46 -2.01
CA ILE A 212 -2.69 15.31 -1.41
C ILE A 212 -4.11 14.86 -1.80
N ASN A 213 -4.28 13.58 -2.13
CA ASN A 213 -5.54 12.96 -2.56
C ASN A 213 -6.16 13.58 -3.83
N GLY A 214 -5.32 14.18 -4.68
CA GLY A 214 -5.67 14.64 -6.02
C GLY A 214 -5.37 13.57 -7.08
N VAL A 215 -5.77 13.87 -8.33
CA VAL A 215 -5.53 13.03 -9.51
C VAL A 215 -4.73 13.84 -10.53
N PRO A 216 -3.75 13.25 -11.24
CA PRO A 216 -3.04 13.93 -12.33
C PRO A 216 -3.98 14.50 -13.40
N ASN A 217 -3.72 15.74 -13.81
CA ASN A 217 -4.42 16.35 -14.94
C ASN A 217 -3.93 15.75 -16.29
N PRO A 218 -4.57 16.09 -17.43
CA PRO A 218 -4.17 15.53 -18.73
C PRO A 218 -2.71 15.80 -19.12
N THR A 219 -2.17 16.98 -18.78
CA THR A 219 -0.76 17.33 -19.03
C THR A 219 0.16 16.43 -18.23
N GLN A 220 -0.11 16.26 -16.93
CA GLN A 220 0.67 15.40 -16.04
C GLN A 220 0.55 13.92 -16.46
N THR A 221 -0.64 13.48 -16.86
CA THR A 221 -0.86 12.13 -17.39
C THR A 221 -0.05 11.90 -18.68
N GLY A 222 0.05 12.90 -19.54
CA GLY A 222 0.93 12.88 -20.71
C GLY A 222 2.41 12.77 -20.35
N GLN A 223 2.87 13.47 -19.30
CA GLN A 223 4.24 13.34 -18.79
C GLN A 223 4.51 11.95 -18.21
N ILE A 224 3.55 11.36 -17.48
CA ILE A 224 3.65 9.98 -16.99
C ILE A 224 3.78 9.02 -18.17
N LEU A 225 2.96 9.18 -19.22
CA LEU A 225 3.05 8.35 -20.43
C LEU A 225 4.42 8.47 -21.11
N GLN A 226 4.93 9.70 -21.29
CA GLN A 226 6.24 9.95 -21.89
C GLN A 226 7.38 9.26 -21.14
N ILE A 227 7.29 9.15 -19.81
CA ILE A 227 8.26 8.39 -19.01
C ILE A 227 8.02 6.89 -19.15
N ALA A 228 6.76 6.44 -19.16
CA ALA A 228 6.39 5.03 -19.30
C ALA A 228 6.80 4.43 -20.66
N GLU A 229 6.85 5.26 -21.71
CA GLU A 229 7.28 4.90 -23.07
C GLU A 229 8.80 4.81 -23.25
N GLN A 230 9.59 5.18 -22.23
CA GLN A 230 11.05 5.04 -22.29
C GLN A 230 11.50 3.62 -21.98
N CYS A 231 12.75 3.33 -22.37
CA CYS A 231 13.43 2.12 -21.94
C CYS A 231 13.93 2.25 -20.50
N SER A 232 13.66 1.24 -19.68
CA SER A 232 14.06 1.22 -18.26
C SER A 232 15.58 1.32 -18.06
N ALA A 233 16.37 0.83 -19.03
CA ALA A 233 17.82 0.96 -19.03
C ALA A 233 18.28 2.43 -19.12
N ASP A 234 17.56 3.29 -19.86
CA ASP A 234 17.92 4.69 -20.08
C ASP A 234 17.16 5.64 -19.13
N GLY A 235 15.86 5.40 -18.98
CA GLY A 235 14.95 6.20 -18.17
C GLY A 235 14.97 5.85 -16.67
N GLY A 236 15.64 4.76 -16.30
CA GLY A 236 15.84 4.34 -14.92
C GLY A 236 14.57 3.82 -14.22
N PRO A 237 14.61 3.72 -12.87
CA PRO A 237 13.53 3.14 -12.07
C PRO A 237 12.17 3.85 -12.21
N ALA A 238 12.17 5.14 -12.53
CA ALA A 238 10.95 5.93 -12.77
C ALA A 238 10.06 5.33 -13.87
N VAL A 239 10.64 4.66 -14.88
CA VAL A 239 9.89 4.04 -15.97
C VAL A 239 8.91 2.98 -15.46
N PHE A 240 9.34 2.11 -14.54
CA PHE A 240 8.47 1.08 -13.98
C PHE A 240 7.32 1.70 -13.16
N ARG A 241 7.63 2.72 -12.36
CA ARG A 241 6.62 3.47 -11.59
C ARG A 241 5.62 4.17 -12.52
N ALA A 242 6.10 4.79 -13.59
CA ALA A 242 5.27 5.46 -14.58
C ALA A 242 4.36 4.48 -15.34
N LYS A 243 4.86 3.32 -15.76
CA LYS A 243 4.07 2.24 -16.39
C LYS A 243 2.94 1.78 -15.45
N ALA A 244 3.26 1.50 -14.19
CA ALA A 244 2.28 1.07 -13.20
C ALA A 244 1.22 2.15 -12.94
N TRP A 245 1.65 3.40 -12.78
CA TRP A 245 0.74 4.51 -12.51
C TRP A 245 -0.16 4.82 -13.72
N TYR A 246 0.38 4.83 -14.93
CA TYR A 246 -0.40 5.02 -16.15
C TYR A 246 -1.48 3.93 -16.31
N PHE A 247 -1.14 2.67 -16.03
CA PHE A 247 -2.10 1.58 -16.03
C PHE A 247 -3.20 1.79 -14.99
N SER A 248 -2.86 2.20 -13.77
CA SER A 248 -3.86 2.50 -12.74
C SER A 248 -4.79 3.66 -13.11
N LEU A 249 -4.32 4.63 -13.90
CA LEU A 249 -5.12 5.78 -14.35
C LEU A 249 -6.02 5.46 -15.56
N THR A 250 -5.57 4.59 -16.47
CA THR A 250 -6.19 4.43 -17.80
C THR A 250 -6.65 3.02 -18.13
N GLY A 251 -6.23 2.02 -17.35
CA GLY A 251 -6.38 0.60 -17.67
C GLY A 251 -5.51 0.11 -18.84
N THR A 252 -4.65 0.97 -19.41
CA THR A 252 -3.84 0.63 -20.59
C THR A 252 -2.40 0.30 -20.17
N ARG A 253 -1.88 -0.83 -20.67
CA ARG A 253 -0.48 -1.23 -20.45
C ARG A 253 0.40 -0.58 -21.50
N VAL A 254 1.53 -0.03 -21.07
CA VAL A 254 2.54 0.56 -21.96
C VAL A 254 3.62 -0.49 -22.24
N GLU A 255 3.68 -0.96 -23.48
CA GLU A 255 4.68 -1.90 -23.97
C GLU A 255 5.71 -1.16 -24.81
N VAL A 256 7.00 -1.30 -24.45
CA VAL A 256 8.10 -0.64 -25.13
C VAL A 256 9.10 -1.70 -25.55
N ASN A 257 9.37 -1.81 -26.85
CA ASN A 257 10.42 -2.69 -27.35
C ASN A 257 11.78 -2.01 -27.22
N CYS A 258 12.42 -2.23 -26.08
CA CYS A 258 13.79 -1.84 -25.85
C CYS A 258 14.69 -2.89 -26.49
N GLY A 259 15.31 -2.57 -27.63
CA GLY A 259 16.08 -3.48 -28.47
C GLY A 259 17.33 -4.13 -27.85
N GLY A 260 17.35 -4.39 -26.54
CA GLY A 260 18.35 -5.14 -25.80
C GLY A 260 17.69 -5.90 -24.64
N GLU A 261 17.98 -7.19 -24.57
CA GLU A 261 17.49 -8.15 -23.58
C GLU A 261 17.84 -7.77 -22.13
N ILE A 262 17.11 -6.84 -21.49
CA ILE A 262 16.99 -6.80 -20.02
C ILE A 262 15.57 -6.35 -19.60
N GLU A 263 14.54 -6.88 -20.26
CA GLU A 263 13.34 -7.26 -19.51
C GLU A 263 13.43 -8.78 -19.36
N ARG A 264 13.79 -9.26 -18.16
CA ARG A 264 13.69 -10.70 -17.86
C ARG A 264 12.21 -11.08 -17.96
N GLY A 265 11.78 -11.51 -19.14
CA GLY A 265 10.40 -11.92 -19.37
C GLY A 265 9.89 -11.84 -20.80
N SER A 266 10.68 -12.19 -21.84
CA SER A 266 10.08 -12.54 -23.15
C SER A 266 10.42 -13.95 -23.63
N ASN A 267 11.32 -14.65 -22.93
CA ASN A 267 11.54 -16.09 -23.09
C ASN A 267 10.86 -16.94 -22.01
N ASP A 268 9.95 -16.33 -21.23
CA ASP A 268 8.89 -17.12 -20.65
C ASP A 268 8.10 -17.67 -21.84
N LYS A 269 8.40 -18.93 -22.19
CA LYS A 269 7.41 -19.84 -22.76
C LYS A 269 6.11 -19.42 -22.13
N ALA A 270 5.20 -18.84 -22.91
CA ALA A 270 3.89 -18.46 -22.44
C ALA A 270 3.44 -19.59 -21.52
N LEU A 271 3.41 -19.32 -20.20
CA LEU A 271 2.79 -20.26 -19.30
C LEU A 271 1.41 -20.40 -19.93
N PRO A 272 1.03 -21.60 -20.39
CA PRO A 272 -0.24 -21.76 -21.06
C PRO A 272 -1.25 -21.11 -20.12
N GLU A 273 -2.13 -20.25 -20.65
CA GLU A 273 -3.29 -19.78 -19.92
C GLU A 273 -4.11 -21.01 -19.55
N THR A 274 -3.69 -21.72 -18.50
CA THR A 274 -4.52 -22.66 -17.80
C THR A 274 -5.47 -21.76 -17.05
N THR A 275 -6.59 -21.49 -17.70
CA THR A 275 -7.87 -21.14 -17.07
C THR A 275 -8.22 -22.25 -16.08
N GLY A 276 -7.51 -22.24 -14.96
CA GLY A 276 -7.67 -23.20 -13.90
C GLY A 276 -8.81 -22.74 -13.02
N THR A 277 -9.87 -23.53 -12.95
CA THR A 277 -10.94 -23.28 -11.98
C THR A 277 -10.38 -23.57 -10.59
N LEU A 278 -10.23 -22.52 -9.78
CA LEU A 278 -9.98 -22.62 -8.34
C LEU A 278 -11.30 -23.00 -7.66
N ALA A 279 -11.35 -24.20 -7.06
CA ALA A 279 -12.47 -24.61 -6.23
C ALA A 279 -11.99 -24.73 -4.78
N VAL A 280 -12.58 -23.92 -3.91
CA VAL A 280 -12.38 -24.00 -2.45
C VAL A 280 -13.63 -24.65 -1.86
N SER A 281 -13.44 -25.69 -1.06
CA SER A 281 -14.54 -26.37 -0.37
C SER A 281 -14.22 -26.49 1.12
N PRO A 282 -15.10 -26.01 2.02
CA PRO A 282 -14.90 -26.21 3.45
C PRO A 282 -15.03 -27.68 3.83
N ASN A 283 -14.18 -28.16 4.73
CA ASN A 283 -14.30 -29.45 5.40
C ASN A 283 -14.60 -29.23 6.91
N PRO A 284 -15.90 -29.21 7.29
CA PRO A 284 -16.31 -28.95 8.67
C PRO A 284 -15.82 -30.00 9.68
N ALA A 285 -15.49 -31.21 9.23
CA ALA A 285 -15.03 -32.28 10.13
C ALA A 285 -13.58 -32.11 10.58
N THR A 286 -12.79 -31.28 9.89
CA THR A 286 -11.35 -31.15 10.16
C THR A 286 -10.88 -29.72 10.37
N ASN A 287 -11.76 -28.72 10.36
CA ASN A 287 -11.38 -27.30 10.32
C ASN A 287 -10.32 -27.02 9.23
N MET A 288 -10.48 -27.61 8.04
CA MET A 288 -9.59 -27.36 6.92
C MET A 288 -10.36 -26.93 5.68
N LEU A 289 -9.78 -26.02 4.89
CA LEU A 289 -10.23 -25.73 3.54
C LEU A 289 -9.51 -26.65 2.56
N LEU A 290 -10.27 -27.22 1.63
CA LEU A 290 -9.75 -28.09 0.58
C LEU A 290 -9.70 -27.29 -0.71
N VAL A 291 -8.49 -26.94 -1.15
CA VAL A 291 -8.29 -26.15 -2.37
C VAL A 291 -7.93 -27.08 -3.53
N ARG A 292 -8.66 -26.96 -4.64
CA ARG A 292 -8.42 -27.69 -5.90
C ARG A 292 -8.13 -26.71 -7.03
N ILE A 293 -7.01 -26.89 -7.71
CA ILE A 293 -6.62 -26.07 -8.88
C ILE A 293 -6.55 -26.97 -10.10
N ARG A 294 -7.59 -27.02 -10.94
CA ARG A 294 -7.53 -27.79 -12.20
C ARG A 294 -6.65 -27.06 -13.23
N PRO A 295 -5.98 -27.77 -14.18
CA PRO A 295 -6.00 -29.21 -14.43
C PRO A 295 -5.06 -30.04 -13.54
N SER A 296 -4.29 -29.39 -12.69
CA SER A 296 -3.38 -30.06 -11.76
C SER A 296 -4.12 -30.77 -10.62
N LYS A 297 -3.80 -32.03 -10.35
CA LYS A 297 -4.41 -32.84 -9.27
C LYS A 297 -3.87 -32.48 -7.87
N TYR A 298 -3.43 -31.24 -7.64
CA TYR A 298 -2.93 -30.84 -6.33
C TYR A 298 -4.11 -30.47 -5.43
N ILE A 299 -4.18 -31.16 -4.30
CA ILE A 299 -5.12 -30.91 -3.21
C ILE A 299 -4.27 -30.51 -2.02
N PHE A 300 -4.46 -29.29 -1.52
CA PHE A 300 -3.78 -28.81 -0.32
C PHE A 300 -4.82 -28.57 0.78
N PRO A 301 -4.65 -29.19 1.97
CA PRO A 301 -5.41 -28.82 3.14
C PRO A 301 -4.83 -27.54 3.76
N ILE A 302 -5.67 -26.54 4.00
CA ILE A 302 -5.30 -25.31 4.70
C ILE A 302 -6.01 -25.31 6.06
N PRO A 303 -5.30 -25.27 7.20
CA PRO A 303 -5.92 -25.17 8.51
C PRO A 303 -6.66 -23.84 8.64
N VAL A 304 -7.91 -23.89 9.07
CA VAL A 304 -8.70 -22.71 9.41
C VAL A 304 -8.26 -22.27 10.80
N SER A 305 -7.41 -21.25 10.88
CA SER A 305 -7.14 -20.55 12.14
C SER A 305 -8.39 -19.77 12.52
N ASN A 306 -9.00 -20.12 13.66
CA ASN A 306 -10.23 -19.56 14.25
C ASN A 306 -10.66 -18.20 13.69
N CYS A 307 -11.49 -18.23 12.64
CA CYS A 307 -12.52 -17.23 12.45
C CYS A 307 -13.72 -17.67 13.27
N MET A 308 -14.29 -16.73 14.01
CA MET A 308 -15.50 -16.84 14.82
C MET A 308 -16.57 -17.69 14.10
N ALA A 309 -16.95 -18.82 14.68
CA ALA A 309 -17.96 -19.69 14.12
C ALA A 309 -19.34 -19.08 14.34
N ILE A 310 -19.92 -18.49 13.30
CA ILE A 310 -21.37 -18.22 13.25
C ILE A 310 -22.03 -19.51 12.75
N THR A 311 -22.68 -20.24 13.65
CA THR A 311 -23.53 -21.39 13.29
C THR A 311 -24.84 -20.89 12.66
N PRO A 312 -25.22 -21.36 11.47
CA PRO A 312 -26.56 -21.10 10.95
C PRO A 312 -27.55 -22.03 11.66
N GLN A 313 -28.47 -21.46 12.46
CA GLN A 313 -29.68 -22.17 12.84
C GLN A 313 -30.65 -22.16 11.67
N SER A 314 -31.14 -23.36 11.35
CA SER A 314 -32.17 -23.61 10.35
C SER A 314 -33.51 -22.97 10.75
N HIS A 315 -34.06 -22.14 9.87
CA HIS A 315 -35.50 -22.05 9.62
C HIS A 315 -35.73 -21.93 8.12
#